data_AF-A0A816LNC5-F1
#
_entry.id   AF-A0A816LNC5-F1
#
_cell.length_a   1.000
_cell.length_b   1.000
_cell.length_c   1.000
_cell.angle_alpha   90.00
_cell.angle_beta   90.00
_cell.angle_gamma   90.00
#
_symmetry.space_group_name_H-M   'P 1'
#
loop_
_entity.id
_entity.type
_entity.pdbx_description
1 polymer ?
#
loop_
_entity_poly.entity_id
_entity_poly.type
_entity_poly.pdbx_seq_one_letter_code
_entity_poly.pdbx_strand_id
1 'polypeptide(L)'
;TVQPAQPIVLHLPRLKSLNVNGIYEIFHLVEAAPNLDYLKIDLNSFNMALDDISTSELLQKRIVNLEITNIQEIDSIPLDIIARQFNNLRDLSLWVEKSTVFIDSLILAVLSMWKDKNLRSFYIKGSLTDEAAKNVSEWLMDHSHLDGEDSFYVEYESNWIVLWFQ
;
A
#
# COMPACT_ATOMS: atom_id res chain seq x y z
N THR A 1 20.68 -8.11 -43.97
CA THR A 1 20.88 -7.64 -42.58
C THR A 1 19.53 -7.20 -42.05
N VAL A 2 19.01 -7.82 -40.99
CA VAL A 2 17.75 -7.39 -40.37
C VAL A 2 18.08 -6.17 -39.52
N GLN A 3 17.54 -5.02 -39.89
CA GLN A 3 17.68 -3.80 -39.11
C GLN A 3 16.90 -4.00 -37.79
N PRO A 4 17.51 -3.77 -36.62
CA PRO A 4 16.80 -3.95 -35.35
C PRO A 4 15.59 -3.04 -35.32
N ALA A 5 14.43 -3.59 -34.96
CA ALA A 5 13.20 -2.82 -34.81
C ALA A 5 13.45 -1.69 -33.81
N GLN A 6 13.06 -0.46 -34.17
CA GLN A 6 13.15 0.63 -33.22
C GLN A 6 12.24 0.35 -32.01
N PRO A 7 12.68 0.65 -30.78
CA PRO A 7 11.85 0.50 -29.60
C PRO A 7 10.56 1.28 -29.78
N ILE A 8 9.42 0.62 -29.54
CA ILE A 8 8.13 1.31 -29.53
C ILE A 8 8.11 2.17 -28.28
N VAL A 9 8.03 3.50 -28.46
CA VAL A 9 7.82 4.42 -27.33
C VAL A 9 6.44 4.15 -26.76
N LEU A 10 6.42 3.68 -25.52
CA LEU A 10 5.20 3.33 -24.82
C LEU A 10 4.54 4.61 -24.28
N HIS A 11 3.27 4.83 -24.61
CA HIS A 11 2.49 5.94 -24.08
C HIS A 11 1.12 5.43 -23.64
N LEU A 12 0.85 5.49 -22.34
CA LEU A 12 -0.30 4.86 -21.69
C LEU A 12 -1.14 5.90 -20.91
N PRO A 13 -1.65 6.97 -21.56
CA PRO A 13 -2.32 8.07 -20.87
C PRO A 13 -3.66 7.67 -20.25
N ARG A 14 -4.21 6.51 -20.62
CA ARG A 14 -5.47 5.99 -20.07
C ARG A 14 -5.27 4.92 -18.99
N LEU A 15 -4.03 4.48 -18.76
CA LEU A 15 -3.76 3.48 -17.73
C LEU A 15 -3.88 4.15 -16.35
N LYS A 16 -4.84 3.66 -15.57
CA LYS A 16 -5.09 4.09 -14.18
C LYS A 16 -4.65 3.06 -13.14
N SER A 17 -4.69 1.78 -13.52
CA SER A 17 -4.40 0.66 -12.66
C SER A 17 -3.31 -0.20 -13.27
N LEU A 18 -2.29 -0.55 -12.49
CA LEU A 18 -1.23 -1.48 -12.86
C LEU A 18 -1.15 -2.61 -11.83
N ASN A 19 -1.11 -3.85 -12.31
CA ASN A 19 -0.93 -5.04 -11.48
C ASN A 19 0.35 -5.77 -11.91
N VAL A 20 1.29 -5.91 -10.98
CA VAL A 20 2.62 -6.47 -11.20
C VAL A 20 2.83 -7.65 -10.24
N ASN A 21 2.74 -8.86 -10.79
CA ASN A 21 2.98 -10.10 -10.05
C ASN A 21 4.35 -10.66 -10.46
N GLY A 22 5.21 -11.00 -9.50
CA GLY A 22 6.60 -11.43 -9.69
C GLY A 22 7.62 -10.31 -9.46
N ILE A 23 8.87 -10.56 -9.84
CA ILE A 23 10.00 -9.63 -9.71
C ILE A 23 10.24 -8.94 -11.05
N TYR A 24 9.86 -7.67 -11.16
CA TYR A 24 9.90 -6.89 -12.40
C TYR A 24 10.27 -5.44 -12.14
N GLU A 25 11.09 -4.88 -13.03
CA GLU A 25 11.33 -3.44 -13.12
C GLU A 25 10.14 -2.77 -13.83
N ILE A 26 9.52 -1.80 -13.18
CA ILE A 26 8.29 -1.15 -13.68
C ILE A 26 8.54 0.24 -14.26
N PHE A 27 9.80 0.70 -14.29
CA PHE A 27 10.19 2.09 -14.57
C PHE A 27 9.54 2.65 -15.84
N HIS A 28 9.68 1.93 -16.95
CA HIS A 28 9.12 2.34 -18.25
C HIS A 28 7.59 2.38 -18.28
N LEU A 29 6.91 1.54 -17.48
CA LEU A 29 5.44 1.54 -17.39
C LEU A 29 4.95 2.76 -16.59
N VAL A 30 5.62 3.08 -15.49
CA VAL A 30 5.29 4.23 -14.63
C VAL A 30 5.55 5.54 -15.36
N GLU A 31 6.66 5.66 -16.11
CA GLU A 31 6.93 6.81 -16.96
C GLU A 31 5.88 6.98 -18.06
N ALA A 32 5.48 5.89 -18.72
CA ALA A 32 4.51 5.89 -19.80
C ALA A 32 3.06 6.19 -19.33
N ALA A 33 2.75 5.99 -18.04
CA ALA A 33 1.40 6.08 -17.47
C ALA A 33 1.24 7.28 -16.52
N PRO A 34 1.00 8.51 -17.03
CA PRO A 34 0.90 9.72 -16.22
C PRO A 34 -0.31 9.75 -15.27
N ASN A 35 -1.34 8.97 -15.55
CA ASN A 35 -2.60 8.92 -14.80
C ASN A 35 -2.74 7.64 -13.95
N LEU A 36 -1.63 6.93 -13.71
CA LEU A 36 -1.60 5.76 -12.84
C LEU A 36 -1.85 6.19 -11.39
N ASP A 37 -2.97 5.78 -10.80
CA ASP A 37 -3.36 6.11 -9.43
C ASP A 37 -3.55 4.86 -8.54
N TYR A 38 -3.68 3.68 -9.13
CA TYR A 38 -3.75 2.39 -8.45
C TYR A 38 -2.57 1.48 -8.85
N LEU A 39 -1.84 0.99 -7.85
CA LEU A 39 -0.74 0.04 -8.03
C LEU A 39 -0.94 -1.17 -7.14
N LYS A 40 -1.07 -2.35 -7.75
CA LYS A 40 -0.90 -3.64 -7.10
C LYS A 40 0.45 -4.23 -7.48
N ILE A 41 1.30 -4.54 -6.51
CA ILE A 41 2.69 -4.90 -6.76
C ILE A 41 3.23 -5.85 -5.70
N ASP A 42 4.02 -6.83 -6.12
CA ASP A 42 4.78 -7.66 -5.18
C ASP A 42 5.85 -6.84 -4.43
N LEU A 43 6.06 -7.16 -3.14
CA LEU A 43 6.99 -6.44 -2.27
C LEU A 43 8.40 -6.28 -2.88
N ASN A 44 8.93 -7.33 -3.52
CA ASN A 44 10.26 -7.26 -4.16
C ASN A 44 10.30 -6.22 -5.29
N SER A 45 9.29 -6.21 -6.16
CA SER A 45 9.19 -5.22 -7.25
C SER A 45 8.94 -3.81 -6.70
N PHE A 46 8.20 -3.70 -5.61
CA PHE A 46 7.99 -2.42 -4.93
C PHE A 46 9.29 -1.84 -4.38
N ASN A 47 10.11 -2.67 -3.72
CA ASN A 47 11.41 -2.26 -3.21
C ASN A 47 12.34 -1.80 -4.35
N MET A 48 12.37 -2.55 -5.46
CA MET A 48 13.12 -2.12 -6.66
C MET A 48 12.62 -0.78 -7.22
N ALA A 49 11.30 -0.54 -7.18
CA ALA A 49 10.72 0.72 -7.62
C ALA A 49 11.04 1.90 -6.67
N LEU A 50 11.21 1.63 -5.37
CA LEU A 50 11.65 2.62 -4.39
C LEU A 50 13.13 2.98 -4.52
N ASP A 51 13.97 2.00 -4.91
CA ASP A 51 15.41 2.19 -5.13
C ASP A 51 15.71 3.07 -6.36
N ASP A 52 14.85 3.01 -7.38
CA ASP A 52 14.94 3.92 -8.53
C ASP A 52 14.31 5.28 -8.21
N ILE A 53 15.13 6.32 -8.07
CA ILE A 53 14.72 7.66 -7.63
C ILE A 53 13.59 8.22 -8.51
N SER A 54 13.73 8.11 -9.84
CA SER A 54 12.75 8.67 -10.78
C SER A 54 11.40 7.99 -10.65
N THR A 55 11.38 6.66 -10.62
CA THR A 55 10.15 5.87 -10.47
C THR A 55 9.52 6.11 -9.11
N SER A 56 10.33 6.08 -8.05
CA SER A 56 9.89 6.34 -6.68
C SER A 56 9.19 7.70 -6.57
N GLU A 57 9.79 8.77 -7.09
CA GLU A 57 9.16 10.09 -7.10
C GLU A 57 7.82 10.13 -7.85
N LEU A 58 7.73 9.44 -9.00
CA LEU A 58 6.50 9.39 -9.77
C LEU A 58 5.40 8.63 -9.02
N LEU A 59 5.74 7.51 -8.39
CA LEU A 59 4.81 6.73 -7.59
C LEU A 59 4.30 7.54 -6.39
N GLN A 60 5.20 8.16 -5.62
CA GLN A 60 4.86 8.99 -4.46
C GLN A 60 3.88 10.13 -4.80
N LYS A 61 4.04 10.73 -5.99
CA LYS A 61 3.19 11.84 -6.45
C LYS A 61 1.81 11.38 -6.90
N ARG A 62 1.71 10.19 -7.52
CA ARG A 62 0.52 9.79 -8.28
C ARG A 62 -0.34 8.72 -7.60
N ILE A 63 0.27 7.79 -6.87
CA ILE A 63 -0.43 6.66 -6.31
C ILE A 63 -1.34 7.10 -5.16
N VAL A 64 -2.61 6.76 -5.30
CA VAL A 64 -3.68 6.96 -4.33
C VAL A 64 -4.04 5.64 -3.66
N ASN A 65 -3.95 4.54 -4.39
CA ASN A 65 -4.27 3.20 -3.91
C ASN A 65 -3.06 2.29 -4.11
N LEU A 66 -2.54 1.72 -3.03
CA LEU A 66 -1.38 0.84 -3.05
C LEU A 66 -1.74 -0.52 -2.44
N GLU A 67 -1.55 -1.58 -3.20
CA GLU A 67 -1.66 -2.95 -2.73
C GLU A 67 -0.31 -3.66 -2.88
N ILE A 68 0.24 -4.10 -1.76
CA ILE A 68 1.53 -4.83 -1.71
C ILE A 68 1.26 -6.30 -1.44
N THR A 69 1.72 -7.15 -2.34
CA THR A 69 1.56 -8.61 -2.28
C THR A 69 2.85 -9.36 -1.99
N ASN A 70 2.70 -10.65 -1.70
CA ASN A 70 3.81 -11.60 -1.49
C ASN A 70 4.77 -11.19 -0.35
N ILE A 71 4.23 -10.61 0.72
CA ILE A 71 5.01 -10.22 1.90
C ILE A 71 5.28 -11.47 2.74
N GLN A 72 6.54 -11.89 2.87
CA GLN A 72 6.91 -13.06 3.69
C GLN A 72 7.15 -12.67 5.15
N GLU A 73 7.70 -11.49 5.38
CA GLU A 73 8.08 -10.99 6.70
C GLU A 73 7.53 -9.58 6.90
N ILE A 74 6.86 -9.34 8.02
CA ILE A 74 6.21 -8.05 8.29
C ILE A 74 7.22 -6.91 8.39
N ASP A 75 8.38 -7.17 8.99
CA ASP A 75 9.43 -6.16 9.18
C ASP A 75 10.12 -5.78 7.85
N SER A 76 9.88 -6.52 6.78
CA SER A 76 10.40 -6.20 5.44
C SER A 76 9.58 -5.13 4.70
N ILE A 77 8.43 -4.73 5.26
CA ILE A 77 7.56 -3.70 4.67
C ILE A 77 8.15 -2.32 5.00
N PRO A 78 8.46 -1.47 4.02
CA PRO A 78 9.02 -0.14 4.25
C PRO A 78 7.92 0.86 4.65
N LEU A 79 7.18 0.58 5.72
CA LEU A 79 6.02 1.38 6.16
C LEU A 79 6.37 2.84 6.43
N ASP A 80 7.53 3.11 7.01
CA ASP A 80 7.99 4.46 7.31
C ASP A 80 8.24 5.28 6.03
N ILE A 81 8.69 4.63 4.96
CA ILE A 81 8.85 5.24 3.64
C ILE A 81 7.48 5.50 3.04
N ILE A 82 6.59 4.50 3.04
CA ILE A 82 5.23 4.64 2.51
C ILE A 82 4.51 5.79 3.24
N ALA A 83 4.54 5.79 4.58
CA ALA A 83 3.97 6.83 5.41
C ALA A 83 4.52 8.19 5.03
N ARG A 84 5.83 8.38 5.05
CA ARG A 84 6.43 9.73 4.89
C ARG A 84 6.31 10.27 3.48
N GLN A 85 6.36 9.41 2.46
CA GLN A 85 6.55 9.84 1.08
C GLN A 85 5.29 9.81 0.23
N PHE A 86 4.34 8.91 0.51
CA PHE A 86 3.10 8.79 -0.27
C PHE A 86 1.99 9.67 0.33
N ASN A 87 2.11 10.98 0.13
CA ASN A 87 1.20 11.96 0.74
C ASN A 87 -0.24 11.93 0.18
N ASN A 88 -0.43 11.38 -1.02
CA ASN A 88 -1.74 11.25 -1.66
C ASN A 88 -2.41 9.89 -1.42
N LEU A 89 -1.75 8.99 -0.69
CA LEU A 89 -2.25 7.66 -0.43
C LEU A 89 -3.51 7.72 0.43
N ARG A 90 -4.58 7.13 -0.09
CA ARG A 90 -5.86 6.97 0.58
C ARG A 90 -6.09 5.53 1.00
N ASP A 91 -5.62 4.58 0.20
CA ASP A 91 -5.90 3.17 0.42
C ASP A 91 -4.60 2.37 0.40
N LEU A 92 -4.30 1.66 1.49
CA LEU A 92 -3.13 0.79 1.62
C LEU A 92 -3.58 -0.64 1.93
N SER A 93 -3.14 -1.62 1.14
CA SER A 93 -3.43 -3.03 1.36
C SER A 93 -2.15 -3.85 1.40
N LEU A 94 -1.97 -4.67 2.44
CA LEU A 94 -0.76 -5.46 2.69
C LEU A 94 -1.12 -6.95 2.83
N TRP A 95 -0.60 -7.78 1.93
CA TRP A 95 -0.88 -9.21 1.87
C TRP A 95 0.32 -10.02 2.35
N VAL A 96 0.26 -10.43 3.62
CA VAL A 96 1.28 -11.26 4.25
C VAL A 96 1.01 -12.75 4.00
N GLU A 97 1.95 -13.44 3.35
CA GLU A 97 1.92 -14.88 3.16
C GLU A 97 2.29 -15.59 4.48
N LYS A 98 1.42 -16.49 4.94
CA LYS A 98 1.54 -17.27 6.19
C LYS A 98 1.57 -16.41 7.46
N SER A 99 0.38 -15.96 7.88
CA SER A 99 0.21 -15.39 9.21
C SER A 99 0.04 -16.50 10.27
N THR A 100 1.15 -16.86 10.91
CA THR A 100 1.13 -17.34 12.31
C THR A 100 1.72 -16.31 13.27
N VAL A 101 2.05 -15.12 12.77
CA VAL A 101 2.73 -14.05 13.50
C VAL A 101 1.71 -12.98 13.85
N PHE A 102 1.71 -12.57 15.13
CA PHE A 102 0.93 -11.45 15.61
C PHE A 102 1.44 -10.15 15.00
N ILE A 103 0.54 -9.33 14.45
CA ILE A 103 0.88 -8.12 13.68
C ILE A 103 0.73 -6.82 14.48
N ASP A 104 0.72 -6.95 15.80
CA ASP A 104 0.43 -5.87 16.76
C ASP A 104 1.30 -4.62 16.54
N SER A 105 2.62 -4.82 16.43
CA SER A 105 3.58 -3.74 16.22
C SER A 105 3.34 -2.99 14.91
N LEU A 106 2.97 -3.72 13.86
CA LEU A 106 2.71 -3.16 12.54
C LEU A 106 1.46 -2.29 12.56
N ILE A 107 0.37 -2.78 13.14
CA ILE A 107 -0.87 -2.01 13.24
C ILE A 107 -0.65 -0.78 14.10
N LEU A 108 0.01 -0.89 15.26
CA LEU A 108 0.31 0.27 16.10
C LEU A 108 1.21 1.28 15.37
N ALA A 109 2.17 0.81 14.57
CA ALA A 109 3.00 1.69 13.74
C ALA A 109 2.18 2.42 12.68
N VAL A 110 1.28 1.72 11.97
CA VAL A 110 0.38 2.34 10.99
C VAL A 110 -0.51 3.39 11.64
N LEU A 111 -1.18 3.04 12.75
CA LEU A 111 -2.06 3.96 13.48
C LEU A 111 -1.32 5.21 13.97
N SER A 112 -0.07 5.06 14.42
CA SER A 112 0.78 6.17 14.84
C SER A 112 1.23 7.04 13.66
N MET A 113 1.68 6.44 12.56
CA MET A 113 2.26 7.14 11.41
C MET A 113 1.21 7.86 10.54
N TRP A 114 -0.03 7.37 10.55
CA TRP A 114 -1.12 7.92 9.73
C TRP A 114 -2.15 8.75 10.48
N LYS A 115 -1.92 9.00 11.77
CA LYS A 115 -2.80 9.85 12.61
C LYS A 115 -3.13 11.21 11.97
N ASP A 116 -2.17 11.82 11.27
CA ASP A 116 -2.31 13.14 10.67
C ASP A 116 -2.39 13.09 9.11
N LYS A 117 -2.78 11.94 8.54
CA LYS A 117 -2.80 11.71 7.08
C LYS A 117 -4.19 11.31 6.57
N ASN A 118 -4.44 11.56 5.29
CA ASN A 118 -5.70 11.25 4.60
C ASN A 118 -5.83 9.75 4.21
N LEU A 119 -5.36 8.83 5.05
CA LEU A 119 -5.55 7.41 4.79
C LEU A 119 -6.99 7.05 5.17
N ARG A 120 -7.73 6.60 4.16
CA ARG A 120 -9.13 6.17 4.24
C ARG A 120 -9.29 4.67 4.35
N SER A 121 -8.26 3.90 4.11
CA SER A 121 -8.32 2.47 4.39
C SER A 121 -6.95 1.85 4.54
N PHE A 122 -6.87 0.86 5.43
CA PHE A 122 -5.73 0.01 5.66
C PHE A 122 -6.20 -1.43 5.78
N TYR A 123 -5.80 -2.25 4.82
CA TYR A 123 -6.12 -3.68 4.80
C TYR A 123 -4.88 -4.47 5.11
N ILE A 124 -4.96 -5.42 6.05
CA ILE A 124 -3.90 -6.36 6.31
C ILE A 124 -4.42 -7.76 6.56
N LYS A 125 -3.74 -8.75 5.97
CA LYS A 125 -3.94 -10.15 6.30
C LYS A 125 -3.02 -10.56 7.46
N GLY A 126 -3.59 -10.90 8.62
CA GLY A 126 -2.82 -11.24 9.80
C GLY A 126 -3.67 -11.67 11.01
N SER A 127 -3.00 -12.08 12.09
CA SER A 127 -3.61 -12.33 13.40
C SER A 127 -3.19 -11.25 14.40
N LEU A 128 -4.08 -10.85 15.31
CA LEU A 128 -3.81 -9.90 16.40
C LEU A 128 -3.88 -10.62 17.75
N THR A 129 -3.13 -10.12 18.74
CA THR A 129 -3.40 -10.45 20.13
C THR A 129 -4.66 -9.72 20.63
N ASP A 130 -5.30 -10.24 21.68
CA ASP A 130 -6.46 -9.59 22.31
C ASP A 130 -6.13 -8.17 22.80
N GLU A 131 -4.90 -7.94 23.29
CA GLU A 131 -4.43 -6.64 23.75
C GLU A 131 -4.32 -5.64 22.59
N ALA A 132 -3.71 -6.05 21.48
CA ALA A 132 -3.59 -5.19 20.31
C ALA A 132 -4.96 -4.92 19.65
N ALA A 133 -5.86 -5.91 19.62
CA ALA A 133 -7.24 -5.69 19.17
C ALA A 133 -7.97 -4.64 20.03
N LYS A 134 -7.74 -4.63 21.35
CA LYS A 134 -8.27 -3.59 22.25
C LYS A 134 -7.66 -2.22 21.98
N ASN A 135 -6.35 -2.13 21.80
CA ASN A 135 -5.66 -0.87 21.50
C ASN A 135 -6.12 -0.27 20.17
N VAL A 136 -6.33 -1.12 19.16
CA VAL A 136 -6.94 -0.71 17.89
C VAL A 136 -8.31 -0.12 18.16
N SER A 137 -9.18 -0.85 18.86
CA SER A 137 -10.53 -0.40 19.19
C SER A 137 -10.56 0.94 19.94
N GLU A 138 -9.65 1.16 20.89
CA GLU A 138 -9.53 2.43 21.63
C GLU A 138 -9.07 3.58 20.73
N TRP A 139 -8.02 3.36 19.93
CA TRP A 139 -7.55 4.35 18.96
C TRP A 139 -8.67 4.78 18.02
N LEU A 140 -9.51 3.84 17.57
CA LEU A 140 -10.62 4.10 16.67
C LEU A 140 -11.71 4.94 17.31
N MET A 141 -12.05 4.67 18.56
CA MET A 141 -12.99 5.49 19.32
C MET A 141 -12.47 6.93 19.45
N ASP A 142 -11.18 7.10 19.75
CA ASP A 142 -10.54 8.41 19.90
C ASP A 142 -10.46 9.20 18.59
N HIS A 143 -10.44 8.52 17.44
CA HIS A 143 -10.29 9.12 16.11
C HIS A 143 -11.58 9.07 15.27
N SER A 144 -12.69 8.54 15.82
CA SER A 144 -14.03 8.49 15.21
C SER A 144 -14.67 9.87 14.97
N HIS A 145 -14.02 10.95 15.41
CA HIS A 145 -14.44 12.33 15.18
C HIS A 145 -13.83 12.96 13.93
N LEU A 146 -12.98 12.23 13.19
CA LEU A 146 -12.50 12.63 11.88
C LEU A 146 -13.67 12.45 10.89
N ASP A 147 -14.34 13.58 10.62
CA ASP A 147 -15.45 13.83 9.70
C ASP A 147 -16.66 12.86 9.75
N GLY A 148 -17.80 13.40 10.19
CA GLY A 148 -19.04 12.68 10.53
C GLY A 148 -19.80 11.95 9.41
N GLU A 149 -19.12 11.55 8.33
CA GLU A 149 -19.60 10.53 7.38
C GLU A 149 -18.80 9.22 7.51
N ASP A 150 -17.56 9.25 8.03
CA ASP A 150 -16.64 8.12 8.09
C ASP A 150 -17.01 7.09 9.17
N SER A 151 -17.81 6.10 8.78
CA SER A 151 -18.11 4.95 9.65
C SER A 151 -17.02 3.88 9.57
N PHE A 152 -16.45 3.60 10.75
CA PHE A 152 -15.33 2.71 10.93
C PHE A 152 -15.77 1.25 11.10
N TYR A 153 -15.19 0.31 10.34
CA TYR A 153 -15.45 -1.12 10.47
C TYR A 153 -14.16 -1.92 10.52
N VAL A 154 -14.01 -2.76 11.55
CA VAL A 154 -13.06 -3.88 11.60
C VAL A 154 -13.83 -5.15 11.33
N GLU A 155 -13.66 -5.68 10.13
CA GLU A 155 -14.15 -7.02 9.82
C GLU A 155 -13.01 -8.02 10.09
N TYR A 156 -13.15 -8.78 11.18
CA TYR A 156 -12.30 -9.92 11.49
C TYR A 156 -12.92 -11.18 10.89
N GLU A 157 -12.83 -11.33 9.57
CA GLU A 157 -13.16 -12.60 8.92
C GLU A 157 -11.86 -13.33 8.57
N SER A 158 -11.71 -14.59 9.00
CA SER A 158 -10.71 -15.52 8.43
C SER A 158 -9.24 -15.02 8.40
N ASN A 159 -8.76 -14.36 9.46
CA ASN A 159 -7.40 -13.76 9.59
C ASN A 159 -7.17 -12.51 8.73
N TRP A 160 -8.21 -11.69 8.54
CA TRP A 160 -8.10 -10.37 7.91
C TRP A 160 -8.44 -9.28 8.93
N ILE A 161 -7.74 -8.15 8.83
CA ILE A 161 -8.08 -6.90 9.49
C ILE A 161 -8.24 -5.86 8.41
N VAL A 162 -9.47 -5.40 8.27
CA VAL A 162 -9.82 -4.28 7.41
C VAL A 162 -9.99 -3.07 8.31
N LEU A 163 -9.30 -1.98 8.01
CA LEU A 163 -9.60 -0.65 8.53
C LEU A 163 -10.10 0.16 7.34
N TRP A 164 -11.29 0.75 7.40
CA TRP A 164 -11.74 1.72 6.39
C TRP A 164 -12.44 2.90 7.05
N PHE A 165 -12.54 3.97 6.28
CA PHE A 165 -13.21 5.24 6.56
C PHE A 165 -14.28 5.39 5.46
N GLN A 166 -15.54 5.70 5.82
CA GLN A 166 -16.66 5.78 4.88
C GLN A 166 -17.03 7.18 4.39
#